data_AF-A0A9W2Z2J7-F1
#
_entry.id   AF-A0A9W2Z2J7-F1
#
_cell.length_a   1.000
_cell.length_b   1.000
_cell.length_c   1.000
_cell.angle_alpha   90.00
_cell.angle_beta   90.00
_cell.angle_gamma   90.00
#
_symmetry.space_group_name_H-M   'P 1'
#
loop_
_entity.id
_entity.type
_entity.pdbx_description
1 polymer ?
#
loop_
_entity_poly.entity_id
_entity_poly.type
_entity_poly.pdbx_seq_one_letter_code
_entity_poly.pdbx_strand_id
1 'polypeptide(L)'
;MGTSFRNNLFMLYRGDYTYIPEASKFSAQGLCVGNMKFAGFQVAYLIWGFMIITIILFIICFSMGVFILSLIFGYIDWLVNKVLQVWPGVLIGIALVIIQKILTRFVFLQGNAQHLLLDNRRFYFITTYFMFFYNIFLGIVSCFMRIIKSVAVGILLLARLDSSLMPRKFERFDPGFSAYIGYIQMEMAQTHPVVLVFIQLLYTLSRERKSIGVMTMSTNESDIILMSSESETLQVVIPMKKVVRNRSAQFNWLVIYTLLQNPSVRMYRKGFIQLKRKAEKEGLKIPISDKPITDFDLVKLQEEMERENKP
;
A
#
# COMPACT_ATOMS: atom_id res chain seq x y z
N MET A 1 10.26 -7.08 -2.21
CA MET A 1 9.24 -6.04 -2.43
C MET A 1 9.99 -4.71 -2.48
N GLY A 2 10.39 -4.28 -3.68
CA GLY A 2 11.11 -3.02 -3.82
C GLY A 2 10.12 -1.87 -3.66
N THR A 3 10.22 -1.14 -2.56
CA THR A 3 9.46 0.09 -2.34
C THR A 3 9.90 1.10 -3.40
N SER A 4 8.92 1.64 -4.12
CA SER A 4 9.10 2.67 -5.14
C SER A 4 7.98 3.67 -4.93
N PHE A 5 8.32 4.96 -4.98
CA PHE A 5 7.36 6.05 -4.81
C PHE A 5 6.08 5.83 -5.63
N ARG A 6 6.22 5.40 -6.88
CA ARG A 6 5.08 5.15 -7.77
C ARG A 6 4.16 4.04 -7.27
N ASN A 7 4.74 2.93 -6.80
CA ASN A 7 3.95 1.81 -6.28
C ASN A 7 3.23 2.20 -5.00
N ASN A 8 3.92 2.92 -4.12
CA ASN A 8 3.36 3.45 -2.88
C ASN A 8 2.19 4.41 -3.14
N LEU A 9 2.35 5.30 -4.13
CA LEU A 9 1.30 6.23 -4.54
C LEU A 9 0.10 5.50 -5.15
N PHE A 10 0.32 4.48 -5.99
CA PHE A 10 -0.77 3.66 -6.55
C PHE A 10 -1.53 2.85 -5.48
N MET A 11 -0.84 2.32 -4.47
CA MET A 11 -1.49 1.67 -3.33
C MET A 11 -2.39 2.67 -2.59
N LEU A 12 -1.89 3.90 -2.39
CA LEU A 12 -2.64 4.94 -1.71
C LEU A 12 -3.88 5.40 -2.51
N TYR A 13 -3.79 5.53 -3.84
CA TYR A 13 -4.96 5.80 -4.69
C TYR A 13 -6.03 4.69 -4.62
N ARG A 14 -5.63 3.45 -4.35
CA ARG A 14 -6.57 2.33 -4.15
C ARG A 14 -7.15 2.29 -2.73
N GLY A 15 -6.67 3.12 -1.81
CA GLY A 15 -7.03 3.07 -0.39
C GLY A 15 -6.37 1.90 0.35
N ASP A 16 -5.26 1.37 -0.14
CA ASP A 16 -4.50 0.32 0.54
C ASP A 16 -3.46 0.95 1.49
N TYR A 17 -3.72 0.82 2.80
CA TYR A 17 -2.89 1.38 3.88
C TYR A 17 -1.95 0.34 4.52
N THR A 18 -1.65 -0.76 3.81
CA THR A 18 -0.80 -1.85 4.32
C THR A 18 0.65 -1.40 4.55
N TYR A 19 1.16 -0.46 3.74
CA TYR A 19 2.53 0.05 3.87
C TYR A 19 2.56 1.47 4.45
N ILE A 20 1.69 2.35 3.97
CA ILE A 20 1.62 3.75 4.40
C ILE A 20 0.40 3.90 5.31
N PRO A 21 0.57 4.43 6.54
CA PRO A 21 -0.55 4.67 7.43
C PRO A 21 -1.52 5.71 6.84
N GLU A 22 -2.80 5.50 7.09
CA GLU A 22 -3.87 6.40 6.67
C GLU A 22 -3.69 7.82 7.21
N ALA A 23 -4.04 8.83 6.39
CA ALA A 23 -3.93 10.24 6.74
C ALA A 23 -4.71 10.63 8.01
N SER A 24 -5.83 9.95 8.30
CA SER A 24 -6.67 10.19 9.49
C SER A 24 -5.94 9.95 10.82
N LYS A 25 -4.85 9.17 10.81
CA LYS A 25 -4.00 8.93 11.99
C LYS A 25 -3.08 10.10 12.32
N PHE A 26 -3.01 11.10 11.46
CA PHE A 26 -2.13 12.27 11.60
C PHE A 26 -2.95 13.56 11.61
N SER A 27 -2.38 14.62 12.18
CA SER A 27 -2.95 15.95 12.04
C SER A 27 -2.66 16.52 10.66
N ALA A 28 -3.61 17.24 10.07
CA ALA A 28 -3.42 17.89 8.77
C ALA A 28 -2.21 18.86 8.77
N GLN A 29 -2.02 19.58 9.88
CA GLN A 29 -0.83 20.42 10.06
C GLN A 29 0.47 19.60 10.04
N GLY A 30 0.49 18.44 10.70
CA GLY A 30 1.65 17.55 10.71
C GLY A 30 2.01 17.03 9.32
N LEU A 31 1.01 16.65 8.52
CA LEU A 31 1.21 16.22 7.13
C LEU A 31 1.75 17.36 6.26
N CYS A 32 1.20 18.57 6.39
CA CYS A 32 1.66 19.74 5.65
C CYS A 32 3.12 20.11 6.00
N VAL A 33 3.46 20.11 7.28
CA VAL A 33 4.84 20.34 7.74
C VAL A 33 5.77 19.24 7.24
N GLY A 34 5.32 17.98 7.23
CA GLY A 34 6.07 16.85 6.66
C GLY A 34 6.39 17.07 5.18
N ASN A 35 5.39 17.49 4.40
CA ASN A 35 5.56 17.84 2.99
C ASN A 35 6.58 18.96 2.77
N MET A 36 6.51 20.04 3.56
CA MET A 36 7.48 21.14 3.48
C MET A 36 8.92 20.71 3.80
N LYS A 37 9.08 19.76 4.74
CA LYS A 37 10.41 19.26 5.16
C LYS A 37 11.01 18.25 4.18
N PHE A 38 10.18 17.51 3.47
CA PHE A 38 10.60 16.34 2.68
C PHE A 38 11.75 16.64 1.71
N ALA A 39 11.64 17.71 0.91
CA ALA A 39 12.66 18.04 -0.07
C ALA A 39 14.04 18.31 0.56
N GLY A 40 14.07 19.08 1.66
CA GLY A 40 15.31 19.36 2.39
C GLY A 40 15.88 18.12 3.08
N PHE A 41 15.02 17.29 3.68
CA PHE A 41 15.44 16.05 4.31
C PHE A 41 16.00 15.06 3.30
N GLN A 42 15.39 14.96 2.11
CA GLN A 42 15.84 14.05 1.06
C GLN A 42 17.28 14.35 0.66
N VAL A 43 17.62 15.63 0.44
CA VAL A 43 18.98 16.04 0.08
C VAL A 43 19.94 15.82 1.26
N ALA A 44 19.56 16.24 2.46
CA ALA A 44 20.42 16.13 3.64
C ALA A 44 20.76 14.66 3.97
N TYR A 45 19.78 13.75 3.93
CA TYR A 45 19.99 12.32 4.19
C TYR A 45 20.82 11.65 3.10
N LEU A 46 20.73 12.11 1.85
CA LEU A 46 21.57 11.61 0.77
C LEU A 46 23.04 12.00 1.00
N ILE A 47 23.32 13.26 1.36
CA ILE A 47 24.67 13.74 1.69
C ILE A 47 25.24 12.97 2.89
N TRP A 48 24.48 12.88 3.98
CA TRP A 48 24.91 12.15 5.18
C TRP A 48 25.11 10.66 4.90
N GLY A 49 24.19 10.04 4.17
CA GLY A 49 24.30 8.65 3.73
C GLY A 49 25.56 8.41 2.91
N PHE A 50 25.87 9.28 1.94
CA PHE A 50 27.09 9.20 1.15
C PHE A 50 28.35 9.33 2.02
N MET A 51 28.40 10.30 2.93
CA MET A 51 29.53 10.49 3.83
C MET A 51 29.76 9.27 4.73
N ILE A 52 28.70 8.76 5.35
CA ILE A 52 28.76 7.60 6.25
C ILE A 52 29.19 6.35 5.49
N ILE A 53 28.59 6.07 4.33
CA ILE A 53 28.95 4.91 3.50
C ILE A 53 30.42 5.02 3.07
N THR A 54 30.88 6.21 2.66
CA THR A 54 32.28 6.42 2.24
C THR A 54 33.24 6.16 3.39
N ILE A 55 32.97 6.69 4.60
CA ILE A 55 33.80 6.46 5.79
C ILE A 55 33.84 4.96 6.15
N ILE A 56 32.68 4.29 6.14
CA ILE A 56 32.59 2.86 6.46
C ILE A 56 33.34 2.03 5.43
N LEU A 57 33.17 2.30 4.14
CA LEU A 57 33.90 1.62 3.08
C LEU A 57 35.41 1.87 3.19
N PHE A 58 35.83 3.09 3.52
CA PHE A 58 37.23 3.39 3.76
C PHE A 58 37.81 2.56 4.91
N ILE A 59 37.10 2.48 6.05
CA ILE A 59 37.51 1.65 7.19
C ILE A 59 37.57 0.17 6.81
N ILE A 60 36.60 -0.33 6.04
CA ILE A 60 36.57 -1.72 5.57
C ILE A 60 37.75 -2.00 4.63
N CYS A 61 38.00 -1.13 3.65
CA CYS A 61 39.12 -1.28 2.72
C CYS A 61 40.47 -1.17 3.44
N PHE A 62 40.61 -0.22 4.37
CA PHE A 62 41.82 -0.05 5.17
C PHE A 62 42.08 -1.26 6.07
N SER A 63 41.07 -1.74 6.79
CA SER A 63 41.18 -2.95 7.63
C SER A 63 41.48 -4.20 6.82
N MET A 64 40.86 -4.36 5.64
CA MET A 64 41.19 -5.43 4.70
C MET A 64 42.64 -5.33 4.20
N GLY A 65 43.11 -4.12 3.86
CA GLY A 65 44.50 -3.90 3.43
C GLY A 65 45.51 -4.27 4.53
N VAL A 66 45.27 -3.83 5.77
CA VAL A 66 46.07 -4.21 6.93
C VAL A 66 46.03 -5.72 7.14
N PHE A 67 44.84 -6.33 7.08
CA PHE A 67 44.68 -7.78 7.25
C PHE A 67 45.47 -8.59 6.22
N ILE A 68 45.41 -8.21 4.93
CA ILE A 68 46.17 -8.87 3.86
C ILE A 68 47.67 -8.69 4.07
N LEU A 69 48.13 -7.49 4.41
CA LEU A 69 49.54 -7.21 4.66
C LEU A 69 50.07 -8.02 5.84
N SER A 70 49.29 -8.10 6.92
CA SER A 70 49.63 -8.88 8.11
C SER A 70 49.62 -10.40 7.87
N LEU A 71 48.82 -10.90 6.92
CA LEU A 71 48.88 -12.30 6.46
C LEU A 71 50.16 -12.57 5.67
N ILE A 72 50.58 -11.67 4.79
CA ILE A 72 51.81 -11.82 4.00
C ILE A 72 53.05 -11.84 4.91
N PHE A 73 53.10 -10.97 5.93
CA PHE A 73 54.21 -10.89 6.88
C PHE A 73 54.14 -11.91 8.02
N GLY A 74 53.13 -12.79 8.06
CA GLY A 74 53.03 -13.87 9.06
C GLY A 74 52.68 -13.41 10.49
N TYR A 75 52.29 -12.14 10.70
CA TYR A 75 51.95 -11.64 12.05
C TYR A 75 50.67 -12.25 12.62
N ILE A 76 49.79 -12.82 11.79
CA ILE A 76 48.45 -13.31 12.17
C ILE A 76 48.38 -14.85 12.22
N ASP A 77 49.51 -15.57 12.12
CA ASP A 77 49.54 -17.05 12.14
C ASP A 77 48.87 -17.66 13.38
N TRP A 78 48.96 -16.99 14.53
CA TRP A 78 48.23 -17.39 15.74
C TRP A 78 46.70 -17.41 15.56
N LEU A 79 46.14 -16.41 14.86
CA LEU A 79 44.70 -16.33 14.61
C LEU A 79 44.26 -17.42 13.64
N VAL A 80 45.04 -17.67 12.58
CA VAL A 80 44.77 -18.73 11.60
C VAL A 80 44.73 -20.08 12.30
N ASN A 81 45.70 -20.36 13.18
CA ASN A 81 45.74 -21.58 13.97
C ASN A 81 44.53 -21.71 14.92
N LYS A 82 44.06 -20.60 15.50
CA LYS A 82 42.84 -20.60 16.33
C LYS A 82 41.58 -20.84 15.53
N VAL A 83 41.45 -20.25 14.34
CA VAL A 83 40.35 -20.55 13.41
C VAL A 83 40.38 -22.03 13.02
N LEU A 84 41.57 -22.57 12.72
CA LEU A 84 41.76 -23.97 12.37
C LEU A 84 41.50 -24.94 13.54
N GLN A 85 41.52 -24.45 14.78
CA GLN A 85 41.11 -25.20 15.96
C GLN A 85 39.59 -25.15 16.19
N VAL A 86 38.93 -24.03 15.86
CA VAL A 86 37.51 -23.78 16.19
C VAL A 86 36.52 -24.26 15.11
N TRP A 87 36.94 -24.34 13.84
CA TRP A 87 36.04 -24.72 12.73
C TRP A 87 35.32 -26.07 12.89
N PRO A 88 35.87 -27.14 13.53
CA PRO A 88 35.13 -28.40 13.68
C PRO A 88 33.92 -28.22 14.60
N GLY A 89 34.03 -27.37 15.63
CA GLY A 89 32.91 -27.05 16.52
C GLY A 89 31.77 -26.33 15.80
N VAL A 90 32.10 -25.40 14.89
CA VAL A 90 31.11 -24.74 14.04
C VAL A 90 30.43 -25.74 13.10
N LEU A 91 31.20 -26.67 12.53
CA LEU A 91 30.69 -27.72 11.65
C LEU A 91 29.71 -28.66 12.36
N ILE A 92 30.05 -29.12 13.56
CA ILE A 92 29.13 -29.89 14.42
C ILE A 92 27.86 -29.09 14.65
N GLY A 93 27.99 -27.79 14.88
CA GLY A 93 26.84 -26.95 15.11
C GLY A 93 25.89 -26.84 13.91
N ILE A 94 26.45 -26.69 12.71
CA ILE A 94 25.67 -26.71 11.47
C ILE A 94 25.00 -28.07 11.28
N ALA A 95 25.72 -29.17 11.54
CA ALA A 95 25.17 -30.52 11.43
C ALA A 95 23.97 -30.73 12.37
N LEU A 96 24.04 -30.25 13.61
CA LEU A 96 22.92 -30.34 14.56
C LEU A 96 21.68 -29.57 14.10
N VAL A 97 21.84 -28.39 13.48
CA VAL A 97 20.71 -27.64 12.88
C VAL A 97 20.09 -28.42 11.72
N ILE A 98 20.91 -29.05 10.88
CA ILE A 98 20.44 -29.88 9.77
C ILE A 98 19.68 -31.11 10.31
N ILE A 99 20.23 -31.79 11.32
CA ILE A 99 19.59 -32.94 11.97
C ILE A 99 18.24 -32.53 12.58
N GLN A 100 18.15 -31.39 13.26
CA GLN A 100 16.88 -30.86 13.79
C GLN A 100 15.84 -30.64 12.67
N LYS A 101 16.24 -30.08 11.52
CA LYS A 101 15.35 -29.90 10.36
C LYS A 101 14.88 -31.23 9.76
N ILE A 102 15.79 -32.19 9.62
CA ILE A 102 15.49 -33.54 9.12
C ILE A 102 14.51 -34.25 10.05
N LEU A 103 14.81 -34.29 11.36
CA LEU A 103 13.92 -34.90 12.36
C LEU A 103 12.54 -34.26 12.36
N THR A 104 12.47 -32.93 12.23
CA THR A 104 11.19 -32.22 12.14
C THR A 104 10.39 -32.66 10.92
N ARG A 105 11.01 -32.74 9.74
CA ARG A 105 10.32 -33.08 8.50
C ARG A 105 9.90 -34.55 8.42
N PHE A 106 10.72 -35.48 8.90
CA PHE A 106 10.50 -36.91 8.71
C PHE A 106 9.91 -37.64 9.91
N VAL A 107 10.10 -37.13 11.14
CA VAL A 107 9.74 -37.86 12.37
C VAL A 107 8.69 -37.13 13.21
N PHE A 108 8.79 -35.80 13.33
CA PHE A 108 7.91 -35.05 14.23
C PHE A 108 6.62 -34.57 13.56
N LEU A 109 6.68 -34.10 12.32
CA LEU A 109 5.57 -33.43 11.64
C LEU A 109 4.75 -34.43 10.80
N GLN A 110 3.43 -34.34 10.92
CA GLN A 110 2.50 -35.20 10.18
C GLN A 110 2.26 -34.66 8.76
N GLY A 111 2.47 -35.50 7.74
CA GLY A 111 2.21 -35.16 6.33
C GLY A 111 3.27 -34.26 5.67
N ASN A 112 2.89 -33.55 4.60
CA ASN A 112 3.81 -32.75 3.76
C ASN A 112 4.25 -31.40 4.37
N ALA A 113 4.34 -31.30 5.70
CA ALA A 113 4.73 -30.09 6.42
C ALA A 113 3.88 -28.83 6.16
N GLN A 114 2.68 -28.99 5.60
CA GLN A 114 1.77 -27.86 5.31
C GLN A 114 0.95 -27.43 6.53
N HIS A 115 0.74 -28.34 7.49
CA HIS A 115 0.01 -28.07 8.72
C HIS A 115 0.87 -28.40 9.93
N LEU A 116 0.75 -27.59 10.98
CA LEU A 116 1.50 -27.74 12.22
C LEU A 116 0.83 -28.81 13.10
N LEU A 117 1.01 -30.08 12.73
CA LEU A 117 0.47 -31.24 13.41
C LEU A 117 1.60 -32.20 13.76
N LEU A 118 1.76 -32.50 15.05
CA LEU A 118 2.82 -33.38 15.55
C LEU A 118 2.31 -34.82 15.63
N ASP A 119 3.04 -35.77 15.04
CA ASP A 119 2.72 -37.19 15.11
C ASP A 119 3.33 -37.81 16.39
N ASN A 120 4.67 -37.85 16.49
CA ASN A 120 5.36 -38.38 17.66
C ASN A 120 5.70 -37.30 18.71
N ARG A 121 4.67 -36.81 19.40
CA ARG A 121 4.78 -35.72 20.38
C ARG A 121 5.74 -36.02 21.54
N ARG A 122 5.83 -37.28 22.02
CA ARG A 122 6.71 -37.66 23.14
C ARG A 122 8.18 -37.54 22.76
N PHE A 123 8.54 -38.08 21.60
CA PHE A 123 9.92 -38.02 21.10
C PHE A 123 10.36 -36.58 20.82
N TYR A 124 9.46 -35.75 20.26
CA TYR A 124 9.71 -34.32 20.07
C TYR A 124 10.12 -33.60 21.36
N PHE A 125 9.43 -33.85 22.47
CA PHE A 125 9.78 -33.21 23.76
C PHE A 125 11.13 -33.68 24.29
N ILE A 126 11.46 -34.96 24.17
CA ILE A 126 12.77 -35.51 24.57
C ILE A 126 13.89 -34.87 23.75
N THR A 127 13.74 -34.82 22.42
CA THR A 127 14.73 -34.17 21.54
C THR A 127 14.89 -32.70 21.85
N THR A 128 13.79 -31.98 22.11
CA THR A 128 13.82 -30.57 22.47
C THR A 128 14.58 -30.34 23.78
N TYR A 129 14.38 -31.20 24.78
CA TYR A 129 15.09 -31.14 26.05
C TYR A 129 16.60 -31.33 25.88
N PHE A 130 17.05 -32.36 25.16
CA PHE A 130 18.48 -32.58 24.90
C PHE A 130 19.11 -31.46 24.07
N MET A 131 18.40 -30.95 23.07
CA MET A 131 18.89 -29.86 22.21
C MET A 131 18.87 -28.49 22.87
N PHE A 132 18.23 -28.34 24.04
CA PHE A 132 18.06 -27.06 24.72
C PHE A 132 19.39 -26.33 24.96
N PHE A 133 20.36 -27.02 25.57
CA PHE A 133 21.68 -26.44 25.86
C PHE A 133 22.40 -25.97 24.59
N TYR A 134 22.33 -26.78 23.53
CA TYR A 134 22.93 -26.43 22.26
C TYR A 134 22.24 -25.22 21.60
N ASN A 135 20.91 -25.16 21.68
CA ASN A 135 20.13 -24.04 21.16
C ASN A 135 20.40 -22.71 21.90
N ILE A 136 20.82 -22.74 23.17
CA ILE A 136 21.27 -21.53 23.88
C ILE A 136 22.49 -20.91 23.19
N PHE A 137 23.52 -21.72 22.87
CA PHE A 137 24.71 -21.24 22.17
C PHE A 137 24.38 -20.70 20.77
N LEU A 138 23.53 -21.42 20.02
CA LEU A 138 23.02 -20.92 18.74
C LEU A 138 22.24 -19.61 18.90
N GLY A 139 21.48 -19.46 19.98
CA GLY A 139 20.74 -18.25 20.30
C GLY A 139 21.66 -17.04 20.48
N ILE A 140 22.79 -17.20 21.16
CA ILE A 140 23.80 -16.15 21.33
C ILE A 140 24.37 -15.73 19.97
N VAL A 141 24.79 -16.69 19.15
CA VAL A 141 25.31 -16.42 17.80
C VAL A 141 24.26 -15.75 16.92
N SER A 142 23.01 -16.23 16.97
CA SER A 142 21.89 -15.66 16.23
C SER A 142 21.57 -14.21 16.66
N CYS A 143 21.68 -13.91 17.96
CA CYS A 143 21.52 -12.55 18.48
C CYS A 143 22.61 -11.62 17.94
N PHE A 144 23.87 -12.08 17.93
CA PHE A 144 24.97 -11.33 17.34
C PHE A 144 24.76 -11.08 15.83
N MET A 145 24.37 -12.12 15.09
CA MET A 145 24.02 -12.00 13.66
C MET A 145 22.83 -11.07 13.42
N ARG A 146 21.87 -11.00 14.34
CA ARG A 146 20.76 -10.04 14.27
C ARG A 146 21.28 -8.60 14.34
N ILE A 147 22.22 -8.30 15.23
CA ILE A 147 22.82 -6.97 15.32
C ILE A 147 23.54 -6.61 14.02
N ILE A 148 24.39 -7.51 13.51
CA ILE A 148 25.13 -7.29 12.25
C ILE A 148 24.16 -7.01 11.09
N LYS A 149 23.15 -7.84 10.91
CA LYS A 149 22.15 -7.67 9.83
C LYS A 149 21.39 -6.36 9.97
N SER A 150 20.99 -5.98 11.18
CA SER A 150 20.29 -4.72 11.44
C SER A 150 21.17 -3.51 11.10
N VAL A 151 22.45 -3.53 11.49
CA VAL A 151 23.39 -2.45 11.17
C VAL A 151 23.63 -2.37 9.66
N ALA A 152 23.87 -3.51 8.99
CA ALA A 152 24.08 -3.55 7.55
C ALA A 152 22.86 -3.02 6.77
N VAL A 153 21.65 -3.50 7.09
CA VAL A 153 20.41 -3.01 6.46
C VAL A 153 20.17 -1.54 6.80
N GLY A 154 20.43 -1.11 8.04
CA GLY A 154 20.30 0.27 8.47
C GLY A 154 21.19 1.22 7.68
N ILE A 155 22.47 0.87 7.47
CA ILE A 155 23.41 1.68 6.67
C ILE A 155 22.93 1.76 5.20
N LEU A 156 22.51 0.64 4.60
CA LEU A 156 22.04 0.61 3.22
C LEU A 156 20.76 1.43 3.00
N LEU A 157 19.87 1.45 3.98
CA LEU A 157 18.60 2.18 3.92
C LEU A 157 18.70 3.61 4.47
N LEU A 158 19.83 4.01 5.06
CA LEU A 158 19.98 5.29 5.74
C LEU A 158 19.65 6.51 4.85
N ALA A 159 20.07 6.46 3.59
CA ALA A 159 19.83 7.55 2.64
C ALA A 159 18.39 7.57 2.07
N ARG A 160 17.62 6.50 2.29
CA ARG A 160 16.27 6.34 1.73
C ARG A 160 15.23 6.76 2.74
N LEU A 161 14.43 7.77 2.39
CA LEU A 161 13.31 8.23 3.23
C LEU A 161 12.01 7.46 3.04
N ASP A 162 11.94 6.60 2.03
CA ASP A 162 10.73 5.86 1.68
C ASP A 162 10.48 4.63 2.58
N SER A 163 11.46 4.26 3.40
CA SER A 163 11.41 3.13 4.32
C SER A 163 11.88 3.57 5.70
N SER A 164 11.16 3.20 6.76
CA SER A 164 11.62 3.50 8.12
C SER A 164 12.69 2.50 8.58
N LEU A 165 13.72 3.01 9.28
CA LEU A 165 14.70 2.18 9.98
C LEU A 165 14.13 1.60 11.30
N MET A 166 13.04 2.18 11.79
CA MET A 166 12.44 1.81 13.06
C MET A 166 11.45 0.65 12.89
N PRO A 167 11.21 -0.16 13.95
CA PRO A 167 10.15 -1.15 13.93
C PRO A 167 8.78 -0.51 13.69
N ARG A 168 7.83 -1.27 13.14
CA ARG A 168 6.53 -0.77 12.72
C ARG A 168 5.73 0.03 13.76
N LYS A 169 5.88 -0.31 15.05
CA LYS A 169 5.22 0.40 16.16
C LYS A 169 5.85 1.77 16.47
N PHE A 170 7.10 1.98 16.05
CA PHE A 170 7.92 3.15 16.33
C PHE A 170 8.27 3.96 15.07
N GLU A 171 7.65 3.67 13.92
CA GLU A 171 7.83 4.42 12.66
C GLU A 171 7.59 5.93 12.84
N ARG A 172 6.73 6.34 13.79
CA ARG A 172 6.47 7.76 14.06
C ARG A 172 7.68 8.51 14.64
N PHE A 173 8.62 7.81 15.25
CA PHE A 173 9.85 8.41 15.80
C PHE A 173 10.92 8.63 14.74
N ASP A 174 10.69 8.19 13.50
CA ASP A 174 11.56 8.43 12.36
C ASP A 174 11.14 9.73 11.65
N PRO A 175 11.89 10.84 11.81
CA PRO A 175 11.54 12.12 11.20
C PRO A 175 11.67 12.10 9.68
N GLY A 176 12.55 11.27 9.13
CA GLY A 176 12.74 11.11 7.69
C GLY A 176 11.52 10.45 7.05
N PHE A 177 11.11 9.31 7.61
CA PHE A 177 9.92 8.61 7.15
C PHE A 177 8.62 9.40 7.40
N SER A 178 8.52 10.10 8.52
CA SER A 178 7.38 10.99 8.82
C SER A 178 7.24 12.12 7.78
N ALA A 179 8.35 12.72 7.34
CA ALA A 179 8.34 13.71 6.27
C ALA A 179 7.89 13.10 4.93
N TYR A 180 8.35 11.88 4.60
CA TYR A 180 7.90 11.15 3.42
C TYR A 180 6.39 10.83 3.45
N ILE A 181 5.84 10.42 4.60
CA ILE A 181 4.39 10.22 4.77
C ILE A 181 3.65 11.53 4.51
N GLY A 182 4.13 12.65 5.06
CA GLY A 182 3.52 13.96 4.81
C GLY A 182 3.50 14.33 3.33
N TYR A 183 4.63 14.11 2.64
CA TYR A 183 4.75 14.35 1.20
C TYR A 183 3.78 13.49 0.38
N ILE A 184 3.79 12.17 0.54
CA ILE A 184 2.97 11.27 -0.30
C ILE A 184 1.46 11.40 -0.03
N GLN A 185 1.07 11.70 1.21
CA GLN A 185 -0.34 11.97 1.55
C GLN A 185 -0.80 13.30 0.96
N MET A 186 0.06 14.34 0.96
CA MET A 186 -0.24 15.61 0.32
C MET A 186 -0.38 15.46 -1.20
N GLU A 187 0.54 14.72 -1.84
CA GLU A 187 0.44 14.37 -3.26
C GLU A 187 -0.88 13.66 -3.56
N MET A 188 -1.23 12.60 -2.81
CA MET A 188 -2.48 11.89 -3.06
C MET A 188 -3.72 12.79 -2.90
N ALA A 189 -3.73 13.69 -1.91
CA ALA A 189 -4.84 14.59 -1.68
C ALA A 189 -5.01 15.64 -2.78
N GLN A 190 -3.91 16.16 -3.36
CA GLN A 190 -3.94 17.25 -4.34
C GLN A 190 -3.93 16.76 -5.79
N THR A 191 -3.23 15.67 -6.08
CA THR A 191 -2.96 15.18 -7.45
C THR A 191 -3.65 13.84 -7.74
N HIS A 192 -4.83 13.60 -7.15
CA HIS A 192 -5.59 12.37 -7.41
C HIS A 192 -6.06 12.30 -8.88
N PRO A 193 -5.56 11.35 -9.71
CA PRO A 193 -5.76 11.38 -11.16
C PRO A 193 -7.23 11.27 -11.56
N VAL A 194 -8.03 10.46 -10.85
CA VAL A 194 -9.47 10.30 -11.13
C VAL A 194 -10.23 11.60 -10.91
N VAL A 195 -9.88 12.37 -9.86
CA VAL A 195 -10.55 13.63 -9.52
C VAL A 195 -10.17 14.70 -10.54
N LEU A 196 -8.87 14.78 -10.89
CA LEU A 196 -8.39 15.73 -11.90
C LEU A 196 -9.03 15.49 -13.26
N VAL A 197 -9.09 14.23 -13.73
CA VAL A 197 -9.74 13.89 -15.00
C VAL A 197 -11.24 14.18 -14.95
N PHE A 198 -11.91 13.90 -13.83
CA PHE A 198 -13.32 14.23 -13.65
C PHE A 198 -13.57 15.74 -13.74
N ILE A 199 -12.77 16.56 -13.05
CA ILE A 199 -12.87 18.03 -13.10
C ILE A 199 -12.59 18.54 -14.51
N GLN A 200 -11.55 18.03 -15.18
CA GLN A 200 -11.24 18.40 -16.56
C GLN A 200 -12.38 18.05 -17.52
N LEU A 201 -12.98 16.88 -17.37
CA LEU A 201 -14.15 16.47 -18.15
C LEU A 201 -15.33 17.43 -17.93
N LEU A 202 -15.63 17.76 -16.68
CA LEU A 202 -16.68 18.73 -16.35
C LEU A 202 -16.39 20.12 -16.92
N TYR A 203 -15.16 20.59 -16.83
CA TYR A 203 -14.72 21.88 -17.35
C TYR A 203 -14.89 21.95 -18.87
N THR A 204 -14.41 20.94 -19.60
CA THR A 204 -14.53 20.86 -21.06
C THR A 204 -15.99 20.82 -21.50
N LEU A 205 -16.81 19.97 -20.87
CA LEU A 205 -18.25 19.87 -21.18
C LEU A 205 -19.03 21.15 -20.86
N SER A 206 -18.65 21.86 -19.80
CA SER A 206 -19.24 23.16 -19.44
C SER A 206 -18.91 24.22 -20.49
N ARG A 207 -17.65 24.26 -20.95
CA ARG A 207 -17.18 25.20 -21.98
C ARG A 207 -17.85 24.95 -23.33
N GLU A 208 -17.97 23.70 -23.75
CA GLU A 208 -18.71 23.31 -24.96
C GLU A 208 -20.19 23.71 -24.87
N ARG A 209 -20.83 23.54 -23.71
CA ARG A 209 -22.23 23.96 -23.53
C ARG A 209 -22.37 25.48 -23.65
N LYS A 210 -21.40 26.24 -23.14
CA LYS A 210 -21.38 27.70 -23.24
C LYS A 210 -21.15 28.18 -24.67
N SER A 211 -20.22 27.57 -25.43
CA SER A 211 -19.99 27.93 -26.84
C SER A 211 -21.20 27.62 -27.73
N ILE A 212 -21.85 26.46 -27.53
CA ILE A 212 -23.09 26.11 -28.23
C ILE A 212 -24.21 27.09 -27.89
N GLY A 213 -24.32 27.49 -26.61
CA GLY A 213 -25.31 28.48 -26.17
C GLY A 213 -25.13 29.84 -26.84
N VAL A 214 -23.89 30.34 -26.92
CA VAL A 214 -23.54 31.60 -27.60
C VAL A 214 -23.82 31.50 -29.11
N MET A 215 -23.42 30.41 -29.76
CA MET A 215 -23.67 30.18 -31.19
C MET A 215 -25.17 30.10 -31.52
N THR A 216 -26.00 29.59 -30.61
CA THR A 216 -27.47 29.59 -30.81
C THR A 216 -28.15 30.92 -30.55
N MET A 217 -27.53 31.81 -29.76
CA MET A 217 -28.07 33.17 -29.55
C MET A 217 -27.73 34.07 -30.74
N SER A 218 -26.52 33.93 -31.32
CA SER A 218 -26.10 34.67 -32.51
C SER A 218 -26.77 34.23 -33.82
N THR A 219 -27.44 33.07 -33.85
CA THR A 219 -28.23 32.65 -35.03
C THR A 219 -29.68 33.15 -35.01
N ASN A 220 -30.16 33.66 -33.87
CA ASN A 220 -31.52 34.17 -33.74
C ASN A 220 -31.61 35.68 -34.01
N GLU A 221 -30.51 36.40 -33.81
CA GLU A 221 -30.34 37.75 -34.35
C GLU A 221 -29.62 37.63 -35.68
N SER A 222 -30.36 37.88 -36.75
CA SER A 222 -29.80 38.13 -38.07
C SER A 222 -28.73 39.21 -37.95
N ASP A 223 -27.46 38.85 -38.01
CA ASP A 223 -26.43 39.61 -38.69
C ASP A 223 -25.13 38.80 -38.85
N ILE A 224 -24.55 38.95 -40.03
CA ILE A 224 -23.30 38.34 -40.48
C ILE A 224 -22.16 38.87 -39.62
N ILE A 225 -21.58 38.04 -38.74
CA ILE A 225 -20.32 38.38 -38.07
C ILE A 225 -19.16 37.84 -38.90
N LEU A 226 -18.58 38.73 -39.70
CA LEU A 226 -17.26 38.56 -40.30
C LEU A 226 -16.23 38.62 -39.16
N MET A 227 -15.59 37.50 -38.83
CA MET A 227 -14.43 37.50 -37.92
C MET A 227 -13.18 37.19 -38.74
N SER A 228 -12.38 38.22 -38.97
CA SER A 228 -11.05 38.10 -39.53
C SER A 228 -10.12 37.37 -38.55
N SER A 229 -9.48 36.31 -39.01
CA SER A 229 -8.09 36.00 -38.66
C SER A 229 -7.55 34.94 -39.62
N GLU A 230 -6.41 35.27 -40.19
CA GLU A 230 -5.59 34.45 -41.07
C GLU A 230 -5.37 33.06 -40.46
N SER A 231 -5.77 32.01 -41.19
CA SER A 231 -5.06 30.74 -41.36
C SER A 231 -5.98 29.76 -42.09
N GLU A 232 -5.62 29.44 -43.33
CA GLU A 232 -6.30 28.50 -44.22
C GLU A 232 -6.41 27.11 -43.57
N THR A 233 -7.60 26.72 -43.11
CA THR A 233 -8.06 25.32 -43.21
C THR A 233 -9.56 25.31 -43.46
N LEU A 234 -9.94 24.74 -44.60
CA LEU A 234 -11.31 24.64 -45.10
C LEU A 234 -12.14 23.69 -44.21
N GLN A 235 -12.82 24.20 -43.18
CA GLN A 235 -13.79 23.41 -42.41
C GLN A 235 -15.19 23.55 -43.00
N VAL A 236 -15.61 22.50 -43.70
CA VAL A 236 -16.99 22.31 -44.17
C VAL A 236 -17.90 22.19 -42.96
N VAL A 237 -18.68 23.24 -42.69
CA VAL A 237 -19.71 23.24 -41.64
C VAL A 237 -20.92 22.46 -42.15
N ILE A 238 -20.95 21.16 -41.87
CA ILE A 238 -22.14 20.33 -42.10
C ILE A 238 -23.19 20.72 -41.03
N PRO A 239 -24.43 21.11 -41.41
CA PRO A 239 -25.47 21.42 -40.45
C PRO A 239 -25.93 20.12 -39.77
N MET A 240 -25.33 19.81 -38.61
CA MET A 240 -25.79 18.69 -37.80
C MET A 240 -27.17 19.02 -37.23
N LYS A 241 -28.19 18.36 -37.80
CA LYS A 241 -29.55 18.30 -37.27
C LYS A 241 -29.49 18.03 -35.76
N LYS A 242 -29.98 18.97 -34.94
CA LYS A 242 -30.15 18.80 -33.49
C LYS A 242 -31.13 17.65 -33.24
N VAL A 243 -30.62 16.43 -33.12
CA VAL A 243 -31.37 15.37 -32.45
C VAL A 243 -31.45 15.80 -30.99
N VAL A 244 -32.64 16.25 -30.56
CA VAL A 244 -32.94 16.45 -29.15
C VAL A 244 -33.00 15.07 -28.51
N ARG A 245 -31.83 14.46 -28.29
CA ARG A 245 -31.70 13.24 -27.49
C ARG A 245 -32.17 13.61 -26.10
N ASN A 246 -33.20 12.92 -25.59
CA ASN A 246 -33.63 13.04 -24.21
C ASN A 246 -32.49 12.56 -23.29
N ARG A 247 -31.58 13.48 -22.94
CA ARG A 247 -30.36 13.19 -22.17
C ARG A 247 -30.71 12.62 -20.79
N SER A 248 -31.84 13.04 -20.23
CA SER A 248 -32.36 12.54 -18.96
C SER A 248 -32.72 11.05 -19.03
N ALA A 249 -33.40 10.62 -20.08
CA ALA A 249 -33.74 9.20 -20.27
C ALA A 249 -32.47 8.34 -20.43
N GLN A 250 -31.48 8.80 -21.21
CA GLN A 250 -30.21 8.07 -21.38
C GLN A 250 -29.41 7.97 -20.08
N PHE A 251 -29.35 9.06 -19.30
CA PHE A 251 -28.72 9.06 -17.99
C PHE A 251 -29.40 8.07 -17.05
N ASN A 252 -30.74 8.05 -17.01
CA ASN A 252 -31.50 7.11 -16.18
C ASN A 252 -31.21 5.65 -16.56
N TRP A 253 -31.14 5.33 -17.86
CA TRP A 253 -30.77 3.99 -18.32
C TRP A 253 -29.34 3.59 -17.93
N LEU A 254 -28.37 4.51 -18.05
CA LEU A 254 -26.99 4.25 -17.66
C LEU A 254 -26.84 4.04 -16.15
N VAL A 255 -27.60 4.79 -15.35
CA VAL A 255 -27.68 4.59 -13.90
C VAL A 255 -28.24 3.20 -13.58
N ILE A 256 -29.37 2.80 -14.19
CA ILE A 256 -29.97 1.48 -13.98
C ILE A 256 -28.97 0.37 -14.35
N TYR A 257 -28.34 0.47 -15.52
CA TYR A 257 -27.32 -0.48 -15.98
C TYR A 257 -26.19 -0.63 -14.96
N THR A 258 -25.69 0.48 -14.43
CA THR A 258 -24.60 0.47 -13.45
C THR A 258 -25.01 -0.21 -12.14
N LEU A 259 -26.25 0.03 -11.67
CA LEU A 259 -26.78 -0.55 -10.43
C LEU A 259 -27.10 -2.05 -10.54
N LEU A 260 -27.51 -2.51 -11.73
CA LEU A 260 -27.73 -3.92 -12.01
C LEU A 260 -26.40 -4.69 -11.96
N GLN A 261 -25.37 -4.16 -12.62
CA GLN A 261 -24.05 -4.81 -12.69
C GLN A 261 -23.25 -4.73 -11.39
N ASN A 262 -23.49 -3.70 -10.56
CA ASN A 262 -22.78 -3.47 -9.30
C ASN A 262 -23.75 -3.50 -8.09
N PRO A 263 -24.19 -4.69 -7.65
CA PRO A 263 -25.15 -4.83 -6.55
C PRO A 263 -24.72 -4.14 -5.25
N SER A 264 -23.43 -4.20 -4.91
CA SER A 264 -22.88 -3.58 -3.70
C SER A 264 -23.07 -2.06 -3.65
N VAL A 265 -23.12 -1.38 -4.80
CA VAL A 265 -23.27 0.07 -4.89
C VAL A 265 -24.71 0.51 -4.60
N ARG A 266 -25.70 -0.37 -4.78
CA ARG A 266 -27.12 -0.07 -4.47
C ARG A 266 -27.29 0.30 -2.99
N MET A 267 -26.55 -0.35 -2.10
CA MET A 267 -26.59 -0.14 -0.65
C MET A 267 -26.26 1.30 -0.24
N TYR A 268 -25.31 1.91 -0.96
CA TYR A 268 -24.79 3.25 -0.64
C TYR A 268 -25.56 4.37 -1.36
N ARG A 269 -26.58 4.03 -2.15
CA ARG A 269 -27.40 5.02 -2.83
C ARG A 269 -28.38 5.68 -1.85
N LYS A 270 -28.53 7.00 -1.97
CA LYS A 270 -29.43 7.80 -1.14
C LYS A 270 -30.84 7.21 -1.01
N GLY A 271 -31.41 6.72 -2.13
CA GLY A 271 -32.72 6.08 -2.13
C GLY A 271 -32.79 4.87 -1.20
N PHE A 272 -31.85 3.93 -1.34
CA PHE A 272 -31.79 2.75 -0.48
C PHE A 272 -31.58 3.11 1.00
N ILE A 273 -30.68 4.06 1.30
CA ILE A 273 -30.45 4.53 2.68
C ILE A 273 -31.72 5.13 3.28
N GLN A 274 -32.48 5.91 2.51
CA GLN A 274 -33.75 6.49 2.96
C GLN A 274 -34.82 5.42 3.18
N LEU A 275 -34.93 4.43 2.30
CA LEU A 275 -35.86 3.31 2.45
C LEU A 275 -35.53 2.49 3.70
N LYS A 276 -34.23 2.19 3.93
CA LYS A 276 -33.77 1.50 5.12
C LYS A 276 -34.11 2.28 6.40
N ARG A 277 -33.83 3.58 6.44
CA ARG A 277 -34.20 4.44 7.59
C ARG A 277 -35.71 4.50 7.81
N LYS A 278 -36.51 4.48 6.74
CA LYS A 278 -37.98 4.46 6.82
C LYS A 278 -38.47 3.14 7.42
N ALA A 279 -37.90 2.02 6.99
CA ALA A 279 -38.22 0.71 7.53
C ALA A 279 -37.87 0.55 9.01
N GLU A 280 -36.70 1.07 9.42
CA GLU A 280 -36.28 1.11 10.82
C GLU A 280 -37.28 1.92 11.67
N LYS A 281 -37.80 3.04 11.16
CA LYS A 281 -38.83 3.84 11.84
C LYS A 281 -40.18 3.14 11.92
N GLU A 282 -40.54 2.35 10.93
CA GLU A 282 -41.79 1.58 10.86
C GLU A 282 -41.71 0.24 11.63
N GLY A 283 -40.58 -0.06 12.27
CA GLY A 283 -40.40 -1.29 13.04
C GLY A 283 -40.31 -2.56 12.18
N LEU A 284 -40.06 -2.42 10.88
CA LEU A 284 -39.98 -3.55 9.94
C LEU A 284 -38.71 -4.37 10.21
N LYS A 285 -38.87 -5.70 10.38
CA LYS A 285 -37.75 -6.63 10.53
C LYS A 285 -36.99 -6.72 9.20
N ILE A 286 -35.79 -6.16 9.16
CA ILE A 286 -34.88 -6.34 8.03
C ILE A 286 -34.25 -7.73 8.18
N PRO A 287 -34.32 -8.62 7.16
CA PRO A 287 -33.70 -9.93 7.25
C PRO A 287 -32.20 -9.79 7.55
N ILE A 288 -31.66 -10.65 8.40
CA ILE A 288 -30.24 -10.66 8.72
C ILE A 288 -29.61 -11.71 7.80
N SER A 289 -28.71 -11.28 6.92
CA SER A 289 -28.01 -12.17 6.00
C SER A 289 -26.52 -11.84 6.04
N ASP A 290 -25.69 -12.88 5.98
CA ASP A 290 -24.23 -12.74 5.86
C ASP A 290 -23.83 -12.04 4.55
N LYS A 291 -24.74 -12.02 3.56
CA LYS A 291 -24.59 -11.25 2.32
C LYS A 291 -25.36 -9.94 2.42
N PRO A 292 -24.79 -8.81 1.95
CA PRO A 292 -25.50 -7.54 1.92
C PRO A 292 -26.79 -7.68 1.10
N ILE A 293 -27.92 -7.31 1.69
CA ILE A 293 -29.24 -7.41 1.05
C ILE A 293 -29.37 -6.30 0.02
N THR A 294 -29.18 -6.66 -1.25
CA THR A 294 -29.12 -5.69 -2.35
C THR A 294 -30.48 -5.28 -2.90
N ASP A 295 -31.53 -6.03 -2.55
CA ASP A 295 -32.92 -5.74 -2.92
C ASP A 295 -33.77 -5.66 -1.66
N PHE A 296 -34.44 -4.52 -1.51
CA PHE A 296 -35.23 -4.15 -0.35
C PHE A 296 -36.56 -3.57 -0.84
N ASP A 297 -37.65 -4.30 -0.59
CA ASP A 297 -38.99 -3.92 -1.03
C ASP A 297 -39.84 -3.62 0.21
N LEU A 298 -40.06 -2.32 0.47
CA LEU A 298 -40.84 -1.85 1.62
C LEU A 298 -42.27 -2.42 1.63
N VAL A 299 -42.89 -2.53 0.45
CA VAL A 299 -44.28 -2.96 0.33
C VAL A 299 -44.41 -4.41 0.76
N LYS A 300 -43.50 -5.28 0.29
CA LYS A 300 -43.47 -6.68 0.69
C LYS A 300 -43.23 -6.86 2.19
N LEU A 301 -42.35 -6.04 2.78
CA LEU A 301 -42.08 -6.11 4.22
C LEU A 301 -43.28 -5.63 5.06
N GLN A 302 -44.00 -4.62 4.59
CA GLN A 302 -45.25 -4.19 5.22
C GLN A 302 -46.32 -5.27 5.11
N GLU A 303 -46.49 -5.90 3.94
CA GLU A 303 -47.41 -7.03 3.73
C GLU A 303 -47.03 -8.27 4.58
N GLU A 304 -45.74 -8.51 4.81
CA GLU A 304 -45.27 -9.57 5.72
C GLU A 304 -45.56 -9.23 7.19
N MET A 305 -45.33 -7.98 7.61
CA MET A 305 -45.67 -7.51 8.96
C MET A 305 -47.19 -7.59 9.22
N GLU A 306 -48.02 -7.19 8.25
CA GLU A 306 -49.47 -7.28 8.34
C GLU A 306 -49.98 -8.73 8.34
N ARG A 307 -49.26 -9.65 7.68
CA ARG A 307 -49.55 -11.09 7.75
C ARG A 307 -49.12 -11.72 9.07
N GLU A 308 -47.97 -11.34 9.64
CA GLU A 308 -47.54 -11.79 10.98
C GLU A 308 -48.47 -11.26 12.10
N ASN A 309 -49.10 -10.10 11.90
CA ASN A 309 -50.01 -9.48 12.87
C ASN A 309 -51.49 -9.87 12.72
N LYS A 310 -51.85 -10.74 11.77
CA LYS A 310 -53.21 -11.28 11.66
C LYS A 310 -53.36 -12.49 12.60
N PRO A 311 -54.38 -12.50 13.49
CA PRO A 311 -54.57 -13.52 14.52
C PRO A 311 -54.91 -14.91 13.96
#